data_AF-A0A1V4JV07-F1
#
_entry.id   AF-A0A1V4JV07-F1
#
_cell.length_a   1.000
_cell.length_b   1.000
_cell.length_c   1.000
_cell.angle_alpha   90.00
_cell.angle_beta   90.00
_cell.angle_gamma   90.00
#
_symmetry.space_group_name_H-M   'P 1'
#
loop_
_entity.id
_entity.type
_entity.pdbx_description
1 polymer ?
#
loop_
_entity_poly.entity_id
_entity_poly.type
_entity_poly.pdbx_seq_one_letter_code
_entity_poly.pdbx_strand_id
1 'polypeptide(L)'
;MDCILQELVVRGHQVTVLLPSCFLILDPTQPSPFQFEVFKVPITKEEMAASLEEAFYFFFYKERTLPAWKSIYEAIQVMYKLENLTKIICDEVLKNKALLERLRTFGFDVFLIDPLVPSGELVAEKLGIPFVYTIRFSMGNTVERHCGTLPAPPSYIPATLSHLTDRMSFLERLKNTFTYAMLDIMYHYVLWGSWDQYYSNVLGKAALIFTYYTCCTH
;
A
#
# COMPACT_ATOMS: atom_id res chain seq x y z
N MET A 1 -12.59 -4.32 -3.10
CA MET A 1 -12.69 -2.94 -3.59
C MET A 1 -14.05 -2.70 -4.27
N ASP A 2 -14.55 -3.66 -5.05
CA ASP A 2 -15.78 -3.58 -5.86
C ASP A 2 -17.04 -3.17 -5.09
N CYS A 3 -17.23 -3.68 -3.87
CA CYS A 3 -18.38 -3.32 -3.05
C CYS A 3 -18.41 -1.82 -2.71
N ILE A 4 -17.26 -1.21 -2.42
CA ILE A 4 -17.17 0.23 -2.15
C ILE A 4 -17.47 1.03 -3.42
N LEU A 5 -16.91 0.61 -4.55
CA LEU A 5 -17.14 1.27 -5.85
C LEU A 5 -18.62 1.23 -6.24
N GLN A 6 -19.28 0.08 -6.09
CA GLN A 6 -20.70 -0.08 -6.39
C GLN A 6 -21.57 0.79 -5.47
N GLU A 7 -21.30 0.79 -4.16
CA GLU A 7 -22.06 1.59 -3.20
C GLU A 7 -21.93 3.11 -3.47
N LEU A 8 -20.76 3.58 -3.88
CA LEU A 8 -20.57 4.98 -4.29
C LEU A 8 -21.41 5.33 -5.51
N VAL A 9 -21.47 4.47 -6.51
CA VAL A 9 -22.31 4.69 -7.70
C VAL A 9 -23.79 4.67 -7.35
N VAL A 10 -24.24 3.73 -6.49
CA VAL A 10 -25.63 3.67 -6.00
C VAL A 10 -26.03 4.95 -5.27
N ARG A 11 -25.09 5.59 -4.56
CA ARG A 11 -25.30 6.87 -3.89
C ARG A 11 -25.25 8.09 -4.83
N GLY A 12 -25.07 7.87 -6.13
CA GLY A 12 -25.08 8.91 -7.15
C GLY A 12 -23.72 9.57 -7.41
N HIS A 13 -22.62 9.01 -6.89
CA HIS A 13 -21.28 9.51 -7.19
C HIS A 13 -20.79 8.99 -8.53
N GLN A 14 -20.15 9.86 -9.32
CA GLN A 14 -19.44 9.47 -10.53
C GLN A 14 -18.06 8.94 -10.15
N VAL A 15 -17.81 7.66 -10.42
CA VAL A 15 -16.59 6.96 -10.01
C VAL A 15 -15.75 6.62 -11.24
N THR A 16 -14.48 7.01 -11.19
CA THR A 16 -13.46 6.62 -12.18
C THR A 16 -12.34 5.89 -11.47
N VAL A 17 -12.01 4.69 -11.94
CA VAL A 17 -10.95 3.85 -11.38
C VAL A 17 -9.71 3.98 -12.25
N LEU A 18 -8.64 4.53 -11.68
CA LEU A 18 -7.33 4.61 -12.32
C LEU A 18 -6.60 3.26 -12.17
N LEU A 19 -6.29 2.59 -13.28
CA LEU A 19 -5.74 1.23 -13.27
C LEU A 19 -4.44 1.12 -14.09
N PRO A 20 -3.38 0.50 -13.54
CA PRO A 20 -2.24 0.10 -14.36
C PRO A 20 -2.62 -1.08 -15.27
N SER A 21 -2.02 -1.18 -16.45
CA SER A 21 -2.27 -2.28 -17.40
C SER A 21 -1.96 -3.67 -16.85
N CYS A 22 -1.10 -3.77 -15.83
CA CYS A 22 -0.74 -5.01 -15.14
C CYS A 22 -1.69 -5.39 -14.01
N PHE A 23 -2.76 -4.62 -13.75
CA PHE A 23 -3.71 -4.92 -12.68
C PHE A 23 -4.43 -6.25 -12.92
N LEU A 24 -4.58 -7.04 -11.86
CA LEU A 24 -5.05 -8.43 -11.95
C LEU A 24 -6.47 -8.64 -11.41
N ILE A 25 -6.96 -7.75 -10.54
CA ILE A 25 -8.22 -7.98 -9.81
C ILE A 25 -9.43 -7.52 -10.62
N LEU A 26 -9.35 -6.34 -11.24
CA LEU A 26 -10.42 -5.76 -12.04
C LEU A 26 -10.15 -5.93 -13.52
N ASP A 27 -11.17 -6.34 -14.26
CA ASP A 27 -11.14 -6.41 -15.71
C ASP A 27 -11.86 -5.20 -16.31
N PRO A 28 -11.14 -4.26 -16.95
CA PRO A 28 -11.75 -3.07 -17.53
C PRO A 28 -12.62 -3.37 -18.76
N THR A 29 -12.57 -4.60 -19.30
CA THR A 29 -13.39 -5.00 -20.46
C THR A 29 -14.80 -5.44 -20.08
N GLN A 30 -15.03 -5.72 -18.80
CA GLN A 30 -16.34 -6.14 -18.32
C GLN A 30 -17.27 -4.93 -18.10
N PRO A 31 -18.58 -5.07 -18.37
CA PRO A 31 -19.54 -4.01 -18.13
C PRO A 31 -19.57 -3.69 -16.63
N SER A 32 -19.26 -2.45 -16.28
CA SER A 32 -19.26 -1.98 -14.90
C SER A 32 -19.98 -0.63 -14.79
N PRO A 33 -20.55 -0.30 -13.61
CA PRO A 33 -21.28 0.94 -13.40
C PRO A 33 -20.35 2.16 -13.19
N PHE A 34 -19.03 1.98 -13.30
CA PHE A 34 -18.01 3.01 -13.13
C PHE A 34 -17.08 3.07 -14.36
N GLN A 35 -16.32 4.15 -14.49
CA GLN A 35 -15.41 4.36 -15.61
C GLN A 35 -14.02 3.83 -15.27
N PHE A 36 -13.29 3.36 -16.27
CA PHE A 36 -11.90 2.92 -16.11
C PHE A 36 -10.96 3.84 -16.90
N GLU A 37 -9.92 4.33 -16.23
CA GLU A 37 -8.80 5.02 -16.88
C GLU A 37 -7.57 4.12 -16.78
N VAL A 38 -7.21 3.46 -17.88
CA VAL A 38 -6.10 2.50 -17.91
C VAL A 38 -4.83 3.17 -18.42
N PHE A 39 -3.76 3.14 -17.62
CA PHE A 39 -2.45 3.60 -18.04
C PHE A 39 -1.51 2.41 -18.29
N LYS A 40 -0.68 2.53 -19.33
CA LYS A 40 0.27 1.48 -19.70
C LYS A 40 1.47 1.53 -18.76
N VAL A 41 1.90 0.36 -18.30
CA VAL A 41 3.13 0.17 -17.54
C VAL A 41 4.03 -0.85 -18.22
N PRO A 42 5.36 -0.76 -18.08
CA PRO A 42 6.32 -1.71 -18.64
C PRO A 42 6.40 -3.00 -17.81
N ILE A 43 5.25 -3.48 -17.33
CA ILE A 43 5.11 -4.69 -16.51
C ILE A 43 3.96 -5.48 -17.10
N THR A 44 4.19 -6.76 -17.37
CA THR A 44 3.16 -7.67 -17.86
C THR A 44 2.26 -8.16 -16.73
N LYS A 45 1.06 -8.67 -17.06
CA LYS A 45 0.17 -9.26 -16.05
C LYS A 45 0.81 -10.51 -15.44
N GLU A 46 1.54 -11.27 -16.24
CA GLU A 46 2.23 -12.49 -15.84
C GLU A 46 3.37 -12.19 -14.86
N GLU A 47 4.18 -11.16 -15.11
CA GLU A 47 5.24 -10.73 -14.19
C GLU A 47 4.68 -10.22 -12.85
N MET A 48 3.57 -9.47 -12.89
CA MET A 48 2.89 -9.01 -11.69
C MET A 48 2.31 -10.20 -10.90
N ALA A 49 1.67 -11.14 -11.59
CA ALA A 49 1.09 -12.33 -10.97
C ALA A 49 2.18 -13.19 -10.32
N ALA A 50 3.28 -13.46 -11.01
CA ALA A 50 4.40 -14.23 -10.46
C ALA A 50 5.02 -13.55 -9.24
N SER A 51 5.13 -12.22 -9.24
CA SER A 51 5.69 -11.46 -8.10
C SER A 51 4.77 -11.48 -6.89
N LEU A 52 3.45 -11.37 -7.09
CA LEU A 52 2.47 -11.48 -6.01
C LEU A 52 2.36 -12.91 -5.49
N GLU A 53 2.40 -13.91 -6.36
CA GLU A 53 2.39 -15.32 -5.99
C GLU A 53 3.64 -15.69 -5.16
N GLU A 54 4.82 -15.22 -5.57
CA GLU A 54 6.05 -15.38 -4.80
C GLU A 54 5.93 -14.75 -3.40
N ALA A 55 5.41 -13.53 -3.33
CA ALA A 55 5.20 -12.83 -2.06
C ALA A 55 4.22 -13.58 -1.16
N PHE A 56 3.07 -14.00 -1.69
CA PHE A 56 2.07 -14.76 -0.93
C PHE A 56 2.61 -16.13 -0.51
N TYR A 57 3.30 -16.84 -1.39
CA TYR A 57 3.94 -18.11 -1.06
C TYR A 57 4.94 -17.94 0.09
N PHE A 58 5.73 -16.86 0.05
CA PHE A 58 6.66 -16.53 1.11
C PHE A 58 5.94 -16.27 2.44
N PHE A 59 5.05 -15.28 2.51
CA PHE A 59 4.41 -14.83 3.75
C PHE A 59 3.45 -15.86 4.37
N PHE A 60 2.78 -16.69 3.56
CA PHE A 60 1.81 -17.66 4.07
C PHE A 60 2.40 -19.05 4.33
N TYR A 61 3.47 -19.43 3.64
CA TYR A 61 3.99 -20.81 3.68
C TYR A 61 5.49 -20.87 3.99
N LYS A 62 6.34 -20.28 3.16
CA LYS A 62 7.80 -20.49 3.24
C LYS A 62 8.41 -19.93 4.52
N GLU A 63 7.96 -18.75 4.96
CA GLU A 63 8.45 -18.02 6.13
C GLU A 63 8.45 -18.89 7.41
N ARG A 64 7.48 -19.81 7.53
CA ARG A 64 7.32 -20.74 8.66
C ARG A 64 8.38 -21.84 8.73
N THR A 65 8.99 -22.18 7.61
CA THR A 65 9.96 -23.29 7.52
C THR A 65 11.40 -22.81 7.70
N LEU A 66 11.60 -21.49 7.71
CA LEU A 66 12.91 -20.87 7.75
C LEU A 66 13.28 -20.44 9.17
N PRO A 67 14.57 -20.47 9.54
CA PRO A 67 15.04 -19.86 10.77
C PRO A 67 14.85 -18.34 10.70
N ALA A 68 14.58 -17.70 11.85
CA ALA A 68 14.18 -16.29 11.93
C ALA A 68 15.05 -15.34 11.09
N TRP A 69 16.38 -15.42 11.19
CA TRP A 69 17.28 -14.54 10.43
C TRP A 69 17.15 -14.69 8.90
N LYS A 70 16.88 -15.92 8.42
CA LYS A 70 16.69 -16.19 7.00
C LYS A 70 15.30 -15.76 6.54
N SER A 71 14.28 -15.95 7.37
CA SER A 71 12.94 -15.39 7.15
C SER A 71 13.00 -13.87 7.00
N ILE A 72 13.71 -13.19 7.89
CA ILE A 72 13.88 -11.73 7.87
C ILE A 72 14.57 -11.29 6.58
N TYR A 73 15.67 -11.95 6.21
CA TYR A 73 16.41 -11.63 4.99
C TYR A 73 15.55 -11.79 3.74
N GLU A 74 14.85 -12.92 3.60
CA GLU A 74 13.98 -13.17 2.45
C GLU A 74 12.77 -12.21 2.43
N ALA A 75 12.19 -11.89 3.60
CA ALA A 75 11.11 -10.90 3.70
C ALA A 75 11.56 -9.53 3.16
N ILE A 76 12.77 -9.09 3.53
CA ILE A 76 13.35 -7.84 3.02
C ILE A 76 13.51 -7.89 1.49
N GLN A 77 13.95 -9.01 0.92
CA GLN A 77 14.09 -9.16 -0.55
C GLN A 77 12.73 -9.07 -1.26
N VAL A 78 11.71 -9.78 -0.75
CA VAL A 78 10.35 -9.74 -1.28
C VAL A 78 9.80 -8.30 -1.22
N MET A 79 9.99 -7.62 -0.10
CA MET A 79 9.55 -6.22 0.07
C MET A 79 10.24 -5.28 -0.92
N TYR A 80 11.56 -5.38 -1.10
CA TYR A 80 12.28 -4.57 -2.08
C TYR A 80 11.81 -4.82 -3.51
N LYS A 81 11.48 -6.07 -3.87
CA LYS A 81 10.96 -6.40 -5.19
C LYS A 81 9.59 -5.75 -5.43
N LEU A 82 8.66 -5.89 -4.48
CA LEU A 82 7.34 -5.26 -4.55
C LEU A 82 7.42 -3.73 -4.56
N GLU A 83 8.34 -3.17 -3.77
CA GLU A 83 8.60 -1.73 -3.73
C GLU A 83 9.07 -1.21 -5.10
N ASN A 84 10.04 -1.88 -5.72
CA ASN A 84 10.55 -1.50 -7.05
C ASN A 84 9.46 -1.55 -8.12
N LEU A 85 8.65 -2.62 -8.14
CA LEU A 85 7.50 -2.72 -9.05
C LEU A 85 6.52 -1.57 -8.83
N THR A 86 6.25 -1.25 -7.56
CA THR A 86 5.39 -0.14 -7.19
C THR A 86 5.94 1.19 -7.70
N LYS A 87 7.23 1.47 -7.48
CA LYS A 87 7.89 2.70 -7.97
C LYS A 87 7.84 2.85 -9.49
N ILE A 88 8.00 1.75 -10.24
CA ILE A 88 7.84 1.76 -11.71
C ILE A 88 6.42 2.19 -12.08
N ILE A 89 5.39 1.61 -11.42
CA ILE A 89 4.00 1.99 -11.66
C ILE A 89 3.75 3.47 -11.30
N CYS A 90 4.31 3.94 -10.19
CA CYS A 90 4.23 5.35 -9.76
C CYS A 90 4.80 6.28 -10.84
N ASP A 91 5.99 5.95 -11.33
CA ASP A 91 6.72 6.74 -12.31
C ASP A 91 5.93 6.91 -13.60
N GLU A 92 5.25 5.86 -14.07
CA GLU A 92 4.45 5.91 -15.29
C GLU A 92 3.24 6.86 -15.15
N VAL A 93 2.63 6.95 -13.97
CA VAL A 93 1.55 7.92 -13.74
C VAL A 93 2.12 9.33 -13.60
N LEU A 94 3.15 9.49 -12.76
CA LEU A 94 3.68 10.81 -12.39
C LEU A 94 4.43 11.50 -13.53
N LYS A 95 5.08 10.74 -14.42
CA LYS A 95 5.79 11.28 -15.60
C LYS A 95 4.83 11.55 -16.76
N ASN A 96 3.66 10.91 -16.80
CA ASN A 96 2.69 11.08 -17.86
C ASN A 96 1.83 12.34 -17.66
N LYS A 97 2.36 13.48 -18.12
CA LYS A 97 1.66 14.77 -18.05
C LYS A 97 0.31 14.76 -18.76
N ALA A 98 0.18 14.06 -19.88
CA ALA A 98 -1.08 14.00 -20.63
C ALA A 98 -2.18 13.27 -19.85
N LEU A 99 -1.82 12.23 -19.10
CA LEU A 99 -2.73 11.55 -18.18
C LEU A 99 -3.12 12.46 -17.02
N LEU A 100 -2.15 13.10 -16.35
CA LEU A 100 -2.42 14.00 -15.23
C LEU A 100 -3.31 15.18 -15.63
N GLU A 101 -3.07 15.81 -16.77
CA GLU A 101 -3.92 16.90 -17.28
C GLU A 101 -5.34 16.41 -17.58
N ARG A 102 -5.50 15.22 -18.16
CA ARG A 102 -6.82 14.62 -18.37
C ARG A 102 -7.55 14.36 -17.05
N LEU A 103 -6.86 13.81 -16.06
CA LEU A 103 -7.41 13.60 -14.72
C LEU A 103 -7.83 14.92 -14.06
N ARG A 104 -7.07 16.01 -14.27
CA ARG A 104 -7.49 17.36 -13.84
C ARG A 104 -8.74 17.84 -14.55
N THR A 105 -8.89 17.59 -15.85
CA THR A 105 -10.10 18.03 -16.59
C THR A 105 -11.39 17.35 -16.13
N PHE A 106 -11.29 16.16 -15.54
CA PHE A 106 -12.46 15.50 -14.93
C PHE A 106 -12.95 16.19 -13.65
N GLY A 107 -12.11 16.97 -12.97
CA GLY A 107 -12.53 17.76 -11.81
C GLY A 107 -12.98 16.91 -10.61
N PHE A 108 -12.22 15.87 -10.24
CA PHE A 108 -12.58 15.01 -9.11
C PHE A 108 -12.49 15.75 -7.76
N ASP A 109 -13.46 15.49 -6.88
CA ASP A 109 -13.52 16.10 -5.55
C ASP A 109 -12.69 15.36 -4.49
N VAL A 110 -12.57 14.02 -4.62
CA VAL A 110 -11.91 13.15 -3.64
C VAL A 110 -11.19 12.01 -4.36
N PHE A 111 -9.98 11.70 -3.92
CA PHE A 111 -9.22 10.54 -4.40
C PHE A 111 -9.18 9.41 -3.37
N LEU A 112 -9.61 8.20 -3.76
CA LEU A 112 -9.56 7.02 -2.89
C LEU A 112 -8.27 6.24 -3.15
N ILE A 113 -7.43 6.10 -2.13
CA ILE A 113 -6.10 5.47 -2.23
C ILE A 113 -6.08 4.17 -1.40
N ASP A 114 -5.31 3.19 -1.86
CA ASP A 114 -4.97 2.00 -1.06
C ASP A 114 -3.56 2.17 -0.47
N PRO A 115 -3.39 2.17 0.87
CA PRO A 115 -2.08 2.38 1.51
C PRO A 115 -1.08 1.23 1.31
N LEU A 116 -1.50 0.10 0.71
CA LEU A 116 -0.56 -0.97 0.35
C LEU A 116 0.47 -0.53 -0.70
N VAL A 117 0.17 0.55 -1.44
CA VAL A 117 0.97 1.07 -2.55
C VAL A 117 1.16 2.57 -2.33
N PRO A 118 2.29 3.02 -1.77
CA PRO A 118 2.50 4.43 -1.36
C PRO A 118 2.82 5.34 -2.55
N SER A 119 1.90 5.39 -3.51
CA SER A 119 1.99 6.15 -4.76
C SER A 119 0.85 7.13 -4.95
N GLY A 120 -0.33 6.78 -4.45
CA GLY A 120 -1.55 7.53 -4.68
C GLY A 120 -1.48 8.93 -4.07
N GLU A 121 -0.74 9.09 -2.98
CA GLU A 121 -0.60 10.37 -2.27
C GLU A 121 0.13 11.39 -3.14
N LEU A 122 1.18 10.96 -3.84
CA LEU A 122 1.91 11.79 -4.80
C LEU A 122 1.02 12.19 -5.99
N VAL A 123 0.18 11.28 -6.45
CA VAL A 123 -0.77 11.57 -7.53
C VAL A 123 -1.81 12.60 -7.06
N ALA A 124 -2.39 12.41 -5.87
CA ALA A 124 -3.30 13.38 -5.24
C ALA A 124 -2.65 14.76 -5.08
N GLU A 125 -1.41 14.82 -4.57
CA GLU A 125 -0.66 16.07 -4.39
C GLU A 125 -0.42 16.78 -5.74
N LYS A 126 -0.08 16.04 -6.80
CA LYS A 126 0.08 16.62 -8.15
C LYS A 126 -1.25 17.09 -8.75
N LEU A 127 -2.36 16.43 -8.43
CA LEU A 127 -3.69 16.84 -8.88
C LEU A 127 -4.28 17.96 -8.02
N GLY A 128 -3.81 18.15 -6.78
CA GLY A 128 -4.33 19.13 -5.83
C GLY A 128 -5.66 18.73 -5.20
N ILE A 129 -5.92 17.42 -5.05
CA ILE A 129 -7.20 16.85 -4.63
C ILE A 129 -7.04 16.18 -3.26
N PRO A 130 -7.98 16.34 -2.32
CA PRO A 130 -7.93 15.63 -1.05
C PRO A 130 -8.09 14.12 -1.27
N PHE A 131 -7.43 13.33 -0.45
CA PHE A 131 -7.47 11.87 -0.56
C PHE A 131 -7.92 11.18 0.72
N VAL A 132 -8.45 9.96 0.56
CA VAL A 132 -8.92 9.10 1.66
C VAL A 132 -8.41 7.67 1.44
N TYR A 133 -7.84 7.07 2.49
CA TYR A 133 -7.39 5.68 2.44
C TYR A 133 -8.56 4.69 2.57
N THR A 134 -8.55 3.66 1.72
CA THR A 134 -9.62 2.65 1.62
C THR A 134 -9.35 1.36 2.40
N ILE A 135 -8.08 1.00 2.60
CA ILE A 135 -7.67 -0.20 3.34
C ILE A 135 -6.87 0.21 4.58
N ARG A 136 -6.97 -0.59 5.65
CA ARG A 136 -6.16 -0.48 6.87
C ARG A 136 -5.46 -1.80 7.13
N PHE A 137 -4.50 -2.13 6.27
CA PHE A 137 -3.64 -3.27 6.48
C PHE A 137 -2.18 -2.87 6.27
N SER A 138 -1.44 -2.75 7.37
CA SER A 138 0.02 -2.68 7.36
C SER A 138 0.63 -3.83 8.15
N MET A 139 1.85 -4.21 7.79
CA MET A 139 2.64 -5.20 8.52
C MET A 139 2.75 -4.78 9.98
N GLY A 140 2.44 -5.66 10.93
CA GLY A 140 2.47 -5.33 12.35
C GLY A 140 1.48 -4.26 12.79
N ASN A 141 0.48 -3.87 11.98
CA ASN A 141 -0.40 -2.74 12.25
C ASN A 141 0.33 -1.42 12.53
N THR A 142 1.56 -1.25 12.00
CA THR A 142 2.43 -0.11 12.27
C THR A 142 1.75 1.20 11.84
N VAL A 143 1.19 1.27 10.63
CA VAL A 143 0.46 2.45 10.15
C VAL A 143 -0.80 2.68 10.98
N GLU A 144 -1.58 1.65 11.29
CA GLU A 144 -2.81 1.81 12.05
C GLU A 144 -2.54 2.31 13.48
N ARG A 145 -1.46 1.84 14.10
CA ARG A 145 -1.02 2.26 15.43
C ARG A 145 -0.47 3.67 15.46
N HIS A 146 0.44 3.99 14.54
CA HIS A 146 1.15 5.27 14.55
C HIS A 146 0.36 6.39 13.87
N CYS A 147 -0.44 6.05 12.86
CA CYS A 147 -1.15 7.00 12.01
C CYS A 147 -2.67 6.88 12.14
N GLY A 148 -3.20 5.67 12.28
CA GLY A 148 -4.65 5.41 12.37
C GLY A 148 -5.26 5.64 13.75
N THR A 149 -4.47 6.07 14.74
CA THR A 149 -4.88 6.19 16.16
C THR A 149 -5.50 4.91 16.74
N LEU A 150 -5.26 3.76 16.12
CA LEU A 150 -5.81 2.47 16.55
C LEU A 150 -4.90 1.91 17.65
N PRO A 151 -5.33 1.90 18.93
CA PRO A 151 -4.51 1.33 19.98
C PRO A 151 -4.43 -0.18 19.79
N ALA A 152 -3.25 -0.68 19.42
CA ALA A 152 -2.97 -2.11 19.36
C ALA A 152 -1.90 -2.50 20.37
N PRO A 153 -2.25 -2.65 21.67
CA PRO A 153 -1.33 -3.11 22.71
C PRO A 153 -0.70 -4.47 22.35
N PRO A 154 0.64 -4.57 22.27
CA PRO A 154 1.35 -5.82 21.99
C PRO A 154 1.05 -6.96 22.97
N SER A 155 0.52 -6.65 24.15
CA SER A 155 0.17 -7.65 25.16
C SER A 155 -1.12 -8.43 24.86
N TYR A 156 -2.00 -7.90 24.00
CA TYR A 156 -3.32 -8.47 23.73
C TYR A 156 -3.62 -8.62 22.24
N ILE A 157 -3.07 -7.77 21.39
CA ILE A 157 -3.29 -7.84 19.95
C ILE A 157 -2.05 -8.47 19.30
N PRO A 158 -2.18 -9.61 18.61
CA PRO A 158 -1.07 -10.21 17.89
C PRO A 158 -0.67 -9.31 16.72
N ALA A 159 0.64 -9.14 16.51
CA ALA A 159 1.14 -8.43 15.35
C ALA A 159 0.67 -9.14 14.08
N THR A 160 0.24 -8.37 13.09
CA THR A 160 -0.18 -8.90 11.79
C THR A 160 0.95 -9.71 11.17
N LEU A 161 0.65 -10.96 10.79
CA LEU A 161 1.60 -12.00 10.32
C LEU A 161 2.57 -12.58 11.36
N SER A 162 2.36 -12.33 12.66
CA SER A 162 3.13 -13.00 13.73
C SER A 162 2.73 -14.46 13.98
N HIS A 163 1.65 -14.93 13.33
CA HIS A 163 1.01 -16.23 13.54
C HIS A 163 0.52 -16.47 14.99
N LEU A 164 0.43 -15.42 15.80
CA LEU A 164 -0.11 -15.47 17.15
C LEU A 164 -1.63 -15.28 17.13
N THR A 165 -2.30 -15.84 18.13
CA THR A 165 -3.75 -15.71 18.32
C THR A 165 -4.08 -14.62 19.35
N ASP A 166 -5.36 -14.32 19.53
CA ASP A 166 -5.87 -13.46 20.61
C ASP A 166 -5.57 -14.04 22.02
N ARG A 167 -5.31 -15.35 22.10
CA ARG A 167 -4.95 -16.05 23.34
C ARG A 167 -3.45 -16.36 23.38
N MET A 168 -2.68 -15.44 23.96
CA MET A 168 -1.23 -15.57 24.15
C MET A 168 -0.85 -15.82 25.61
N SER A 169 0.03 -16.81 25.83
CA SER A 169 0.80 -17.01 27.07
C SER A 169 1.81 -15.88 27.30
N PHE A 170 2.41 -15.81 28.50
CA PHE A 170 3.38 -14.76 28.83
C PHE A 170 4.56 -14.69 27.86
N LEU A 171 5.14 -15.85 27.48
CA LEU A 171 6.25 -15.91 26.54
C LEU A 171 5.83 -15.50 25.12
N GLU A 172 4.62 -15.86 24.69
CA GLU A 172 4.08 -15.44 23.40
C GLU A 172 3.83 -13.93 23.36
N ARG A 173 3.39 -13.31 24.45
CA ARG A 173 3.26 -11.84 24.55
C ARG A 173 4.61 -11.14 24.47
N LEU A 174 5.64 -11.72 25.10
CA LEU A 174 6.99 -11.19 25.01
C LEU A 174 7.52 -11.29 23.57
N LYS A 175 7.34 -12.46 22.93
CA LYS A 175 7.66 -12.66 21.51
C LYS A 175 6.92 -11.66 20.62
N ASN A 176 5.62 -11.48 20.83
CA ASN A 176 4.81 -10.52 20.08
C ASN A 176 5.36 -9.09 20.20
N THR A 177 5.73 -8.69 21.42
CA THR A 177 6.32 -7.37 21.68
C THR A 177 7.63 -7.17 20.92
N PHE A 178 8.50 -8.20 20.90
CA PHE A 178 9.71 -8.16 20.07
C PHE A 178 9.40 -8.12 18.58
N THR A 179 8.40 -8.85 18.11
CA THR A 179 7.95 -8.82 16.72
C THR A 179 7.46 -7.43 16.31
N TYR A 180 6.67 -6.76 17.16
CA TYR A 180 6.25 -5.36 16.94
C TYR A 180 7.46 -4.43 16.79
N ALA A 181 8.39 -4.46 17.75
CA ALA A 181 9.58 -3.60 17.69
C ALA A 181 10.41 -3.86 16.42
N MET A 182 10.54 -5.13 16.05
CA MET A 182 11.26 -5.51 14.84
C MET A 182 10.57 -5.01 13.56
N LEU A 183 9.25 -5.17 13.46
CA LEU A 183 8.48 -4.72 12.31
C LEU A 183 8.49 -3.19 12.22
N ASP A 184 8.38 -2.48 13.34
CA ASP A 184 8.45 -1.01 13.38
C ASP A 184 9.83 -0.52 12.89
N ILE A 185 10.92 -1.17 13.31
CA ILE A 185 12.29 -0.88 12.81
C ILE A 185 12.37 -1.15 11.30
N MET A 186 11.88 -2.30 10.83
CA MET A 186 11.89 -2.62 9.40
C MET A 186 11.08 -1.60 8.60
N TYR A 187 9.90 -1.21 9.08
CA TYR A 187 9.04 -0.24 8.43
C TYR A 187 9.71 1.13 8.33
N HIS A 188 10.33 1.59 9.42
CA HIS A 188 10.98 2.90 9.49
C HIS A 188 12.26 2.96 8.65
N TYR A 189 13.13 1.95 8.75
CA TYR A 189 14.46 2.00 8.12
C TYR A 189 14.53 1.42 6.71
N VAL A 190 13.71 0.41 6.40
CA VAL A 190 13.76 -0.27 5.09
C VAL A 190 12.76 0.37 4.13
N LEU A 191 11.50 0.51 4.55
CA LEU A 191 10.45 1.01 3.68
C LEU A 191 10.45 2.54 3.62
N TRP A 192 10.31 3.23 4.75
CA TRP A 192 10.17 4.69 4.72
C TRP A 192 11.39 5.41 4.21
N GLY A 193 12.61 5.03 4.58
CA GLY A 193 13.81 5.69 4.06
C GLY A 193 13.90 5.69 2.52
N SER A 194 13.53 4.58 1.90
CA SER A 194 13.54 4.42 0.44
C SER A 194 12.40 5.19 -0.24
N TRP A 195 11.25 5.33 0.43
CA TRP A 195 10.12 6.12 -0.04
C TRP A 195 10.31 7.62 0.18
N ASP A 196 10.89 8.05 1.30
CA ASP A 196 11.21 9.45 1.61
C ASP A 196 12.11 10.05 0.53
N GLN A 197 13.14 9.30 0.12
CA GLN A 197 14.02 9.72 -0.96
C GLN A 197 13.26 9.82 -2.29
N TYR A 198 12.38 8.87 -2.59
CA TYR A 198 11.57 8.87 -3.80
C TYR A 198 10.59 10.06 -3.83
N TYR A 199 9.85 10.30 -2.75
CA TYR A 199 8.94 11.43 -2.58
C TYR A 199 9.68 12.75 -2.74
N SER A 200 10.84 12.87 -2.10
CA SER A 200 11.66 14.07 -2.19
C SER A 200 12.13 14.36 -3.63
N ASN A 201 12.49 13.32 -4.38
CA ASN A 201 12.88 13.45 -5.79
C ASN A 201 11.70 13.86 -6.69
N VAL A 202 10.50 13.31 -6.47
CA VAL A 202 9.30 13.60 -7.27
C VAL A 202 8.75 15.01 -6.99
N LEU A 203 8.82 15.45 -5.74
CA LEU A 203 8.30 16.75 -5.29
C LEU A 203 9.34 17.87 -5.42
N GLY A 204 10.62 17.55 -5.52
CA GLY A 204 11.72 18.54 -5.59
C GLY A 204 11.98 19.28 -4.28
N LYS A 205 11.42 18.79 -3.17
CA LYS A 205 11.58 19.33 -1.80
C LYS A 205 11.68 18.15 -0.83
N ALA A 206 12.31 18.36 0.32
CA ALA A 206 12.33 17.33 1.36
C ALA A 206 10.89 16.97 1.75
N ALA A 207 10.52 15.71 1.53
CA ALA A 207 9.21 15.17 1.80
C ALA A 207 9.37 13.84 2.52
N LEU A 208 8.68 13.70 3.66
CA LEU A 208 8.65 12.47 4.42
C LEU A 208 7.35 11.76 4.09
N ILE A 209 7.39 10.50 3.71
CA ILE A 209 6.19 9.68 3.53
C ILE A 209 5.35 9.70 4.81
N PHE A 210 6.00 9.74 5.97
CA PHE A 210 5.33 9.85 7.26
C PHE A 210 4.41 11.06 7.34
N THR A 211 4.71 12.21 6.71
CA THR A 211 3.80 13.36 6.75
C THR A 211 2.52 13.16 5.94
N TYR A 212 2.55 12.29 4.94
CA TYR A 212 1.36 11.90 4.17
C TYR A 212 0.53 10.84 4.89
N TYR A 213 1.20 9.99 5.67
CA TYR A 213 0.56 9.00 6.53
C TYR A 213 0.09 9.58 7.86
N THR A 214 0.65 10.70 8.35
CA THR A 214 0.15 11.37 9.56
C THR A 214 -1.25 11.87 9.34
N CYS A 215 -2.19 11.06 9.82
CA CYS A 215 -3.48 11.37 10.42
C CYS A 215 -3.96 12.81 10.15
N CYS A 216 -5.01 12.94 9.33
CA CYS A 216 -5.98 14.04 9.28
C CYS A 216 -5.81 15.19 10.30
N THR A 217 -4.74 15.97 10.20
CA THR A 217 -4.58 17.24 10.90
C THR A 217 -4.15 18.29 9.89
N HIS A 218 -5.03 18.53 8.93
CA HIS A 218 -5.23 19.83 8.32
C HIS A 218 -6.72 20.14 8.32
#